data_AF-A0A1B8VUG9-F1
#
_entry.id   AF-A0A1B8VUG9-F1
#
_cell.length_a   1.000
_cell.length_b   1.000
_cell.length_c   1.000
_cell.angle_alpha   90.00
_cell.angle_beta   90.00
_cell.angle_gamma   90.00
#
_symmetry.space_group_name_H-M   'P 1'
#
loop_
_entity.id
_entity.type
_entity.pdbx_description
1 polymer ?
#
loop_
_entity_poly.entity_id
_entity_poly.type
_entity_poly.pdbx_seq_one_letter_code
_entity_poly.pdbx_strand_id
1 'polypeptide(L)'
;MGRMKERDFKILKERSNDVTPCFFAKEAVRGLVAHAEAIELELKISKEDEEEAVRRFGEAELSIVRLNQKVDHLNRELGESRADELLATQSADRLSTENDTLKAQLEAKKVVLPKEVAEAIEDYRSGGHDTDYIIRALASRSGGMPLPRLQTLLDYAADHGHQLIDALVNDFTVEEPLTTEDKLEAKFEQLLEKNNIGRVVPVRELAILLTLVVRGVLAEDRQEE
;
A
#
# COMPACT_ATOMS: atom_id res chain seq x y z
N MET A 1 -43.72 61.36 -28.84
CA MET A 1 -43.47 62.62 -28.12
C MET A 1 -41.98 62.93 -28.22
N GLY A 2 -41.59 64.09 -28.76
CA GLY A 2 -40.18 64.44 -28.92
C GLY A 2 -39.56 64.89 -27.60
N ARG A 3 -38.30 64.52 -27.32
CA ARG A 3 -37.56 65.03 -26.16
C ARG A 3 -37.36 66.54 -26.32
N MET A 4 -37.67 67.31 -25.28
CA MET A 4 -37.35 68.74 -25.21
C MET A 4 -35.83 68.91 -25.27
N LYS A 5 -35.34 69.88 -26.06
CA LYS A 5 -33.90 70.13 -26.16
C LYS A 5 -33.43 70.81 -24.87
N GLU A 6 -32.22 70.48 -24.42
CA GLU A 6 -31.60 71.04 -23.19
C GLU A 6 -31.63 72.58 -23.16
N ARG A 7 -31.43 73.20 -24.33
CA ARG A 7 -31.53 74.66 -24.51
C ARG A 7 -32.92 75.20 -24.17
N ASP A 8 -33.98 74.51 -24.58
CA ASP A 8 -35.37 74.95 -24.36
C ASP A 8 -35.75 74.79 -22.89
N PHE A 9 -35.27 73.73 -22.23
CA PHE A 9 -35.44 73.52 -20.80
C PHE A 9 -34.72 74.59 -19.97
N LYS A 10 -33.48 74.94 -20.34
CA LYS A 10 -32.71 76.00 -19.68
C LYS A 10 -33.40 77.36 -19.78
N ILE A 11 -33.96 77.68 -20.95
CA ILE A 11 -34.74 78.91 -21.17
C ILE A 11 -36.02 78.91 -20.31
N LEU A 12 -36.73 77.77 -20.21
CA LEU A 12 -37.92 77.65 -19.35
C LEU A 12 -37.57 77.82 -17.87
N LYS A 13 -36.47 77.22 -17.41
CA LYS A 13 -35.97 77.36 -16.04
C LYS A 13 -35.63 78.82 -15.71
N GLU A 14 -34.90 79.51 -16.58
CA GLU A 14 -34.55 80.92 -16.41
C GLU A 14 -35.81 81.80 -16.38
N ARG A 15 -36.75 81.60 -17.30
CA ARG A 15 -38.01 82.36 -17.38
C ARG A 15 -38.99 82.09 -16.24
N SER A 16 -38.96 80.90 -15.63
CA SER A 16 -39.81 80.57 -14.47
C SER A 16 -39.55 81.47 -13.26
N ASN A 17 -38.36 82.08 -13.19
CA ASN A 17 -38.02 83.01 -12.13
C ASN A 17 -38.62 84.41 -12.34
N ASP A 18 -38.87 84.80 -13.61
CA ASP A 18 -39.27 86.15 -14.03
C ASP A 18 -40.79 86.39 -14.15
N VAL A 19 -41.63 85.35 -13.97
CA VAL A 19 -43.10 85.50 -14.12
C VAL A 19 -43.71 86.31 -12.95
N THR A 20 -44.40 87.40 -13.29
CA THR A 20 -45.21 88.30 -12.43
C THR A 20 -46.53 87.61 -12.01
N PRO A 21 -47.07 87.80 -10.78
CA PRO A 21 -47.73 86.71 -10.05
C PRO A 21 -49.22 86.54 -10.35
N CYS A 22 -49.60 85.34 -10.78
CA CYS A 22 -50.70 84.62 -10.13
C CYS A 22 -50.03 83.68 -9.11
N PHE A 23 -50.12 83.99 -7.82
CA PHE A 23 -49.31 83.38 -6.75
C PHE A 23 -49.29 81.84 -6.77
N PHE A 24 -50.40 81.19 -7.13
CA PHE A 24 -50.50 79.72 -7.18
C PHE A 24 -49.73 79.07 -8.35
N ALA A 25 -49.53 79.77 -9.47
CA ALA A 25 -48.87 79.20 -10.64
C ALA A 25 -47.33 79.15 -10.51
N LYS A 26 -46.74 80.09 -9.75
CA LYS A 26 -45.28 80.21 -9.61
C LYS A 26 -44.68 79.08 -8.77
N GLU A 27 -45.34 78.70 -7.67
CA GLU A 27 -44.90 77.60 -6.81
C GLU A 27 -45.04 76.24 -7.51
N ALA A 28 -46.15 76.05 -8.24
CA ALA A 28 -46.36 74.84 -9.04
C ALA A 28 -45.27 74.66 -10.11
N VAL A 29 -44.90 75.73 -10.83
CA VAL A 29 -43.82 75.67 -11.83
C VAL A 29 -42.46 75.37 -11.18
N ARG A 30 -42.15 75.99 -10.03
CA ARG A 30 -40.91 75.70 -9.28
C ARG A 30 -40.84 74.24 -8.80
N GLY A 31 -41.95 73.71 -8.29
CA GLY A 31 -42.04 72.30 -7.89
C GLY A 31 -41.83 71.36 -9.07
N LEU A 32 -42.43 71.65 -10.23
CA LEU A 32 -42.23 70.86 -11.45
C LEU A 32 -40.77 70.90 -11.96
N VAL A 33 -40.11 72.06 -11.90
CA VAL A 33 -38.69 72.18 -12.26
C VAL A 33 -37.81 71.37 -11.30
N ALA A 34 -38.05 71.46 -9.98
CA ALA A 34 -37.31 70.69 -8.99
C ALA A 34 -37.49 69.17 -9.17
N HIS A 35 -38.73 68.72 -9.47
CA HIS A 35 -38.99 67.31 -9.80
C HIS A 35 -38.27 66.87 -11.08
N ALA A 36 -38.25 67.71 -12.12
CA ALA A 36 -37.53 67.40 -13.36
C ALA A 36 -36.01 67.26 -13.12
N GLU A 37 -35.44 68.13 -12.29
CA GLU A 37 -34.03 68.05 -11.88
C GLU A 37 -33.72 66.80 -11.06
N ALA A 38 -34.62 66.41 -10.13
CA ALA A 38 -34.48 65.18 -9.36
C ALA A 38 -34.50 63.94 -10.29
N ILE A 39 -35.44 63.88 -11.23
CA ILE A 39 -35.53 62.80 -12.22
C ILE A 39 -34.27 62.76 -13.10
N GLU A 40 -33.74 63.91 -13.54
CA GLU A 40 -32.51 63.96 -14.34
C GLU A 40 -31.31 63.41 -13.56
N LEU A 41 -31.21 63.75 -12.27
CA LEU A 41 -30.15 63.25 -11.40
C LEU A 41 -30.29 61.74 -11.14
N GLU A 42 -31.49 61.24 -10.86
CA GLU A 42 -31.76 59.80 -10.72
C GLU A 42 -31.42 59.02 -12.01
N LEU A 43 -31.78 59.57 -13.18
CA LEU A 43 -31.44 58.97 -14.47
C LEU A 43 -29.93 58.96 -14.72
N LYS A 44 -29.20 59.96 -14.24
CA LYS A 44 -27.74 60.00 -14.34
C LYS A 44 -27.11 58.93 -13.45
N ILE A 45 -27.53 58.84 -12.18
CA ILE A 45 -27.06 57.80 -11.25
C ILE A 45 -27.38 56.41 -11.81
N SER A 46 -28.60 56.18 -12.29
CA SER A 46 -29.01 54.89 -12.85
C SER A 46 -28.17 54.47 -14.06
N LYS A 47 -27.67 55.41 -14.87
CA LYS A 47 -26.76 55.09 -15.98
C LYS A 47 -25.36 54.75 -15.50
N GLU A 48 -24.84 55.49 -14.52
CA GLU A 48 -23.54 55.20 -13.92
C GLU A 48 -23.56 53.81 -13.24
N ASP A 49 -24.64 53.47 -12.55
CA ASP A 49 -24.87 52.15 -11.94
C ASP A 49 -24.97 51.04 -13.00
N GLU A 50 -25.66 51.29 -14.13
CA GLU A 50 -25.74 50.35 -15.25
C GLU A 50 -24.36 50.07 -15.87
N GLU A 51 -23.58 51.13 -16.14
CA GLU A 51 -22.22 51.01 -16.67
C GLU A 51 -21.30 50.25 -15.70
N GLU A 52 -21.41 50.50 -14.39
CA GLU A 52 -20.68 49.75 -13.38
C GLU A 52 -21.11 48.29 -13.31
N ALA A 53 -22.41 48.00 -13.37
CA ALA A 53 -22.93 46.64 -13.39
C ALA A 53 -22.42 45.85 -14.61
N VAL A 54 -22.42 46.45 -15.79
CA VAL A 54 -21.88 45.84 -17.02
C VAL A 54 -20.38 45.57 -16.89
N ARG A 55 -19.61 46.51 -16.33
CA ARG A 55 -18.17 46.33 -16.09
C ARG A 55 -17.90 45.17 -15.13
N ARG A 56 -18.60 45.11 -13.99
CA ARG A 56 -18.47 44.02 -13.01
C ARG A 56 -18.88 42.68 -13.60
N PHE A 57 -19.92 42.64 -14.43
CA PHE A 57 -20.34 41.43 -15.12
C PHE A 57 -19.25 40.92 -16.08
N GLY A 58 -18.63 41.81 -16.87
CA GLY A 58 -17.52 41.44 -17.75
C GLY A 58 -16.28 40.93 -16.99
N GLU A 59 -15.94 41.53 -15.86
CA GLU A 59 -14.86 41.04 -14.98
C GLU A 59 -15.18 39.64 -14.42
N ALA A 60 -16.44 39.40 -14.01
CA ALA A 60 -16.89 38.10 -13.54
C ALA A 60 -16.82 37.04 -14.63
N GLU A 61 -17.20 37.36 -15.86
CA GLU A 61 -17.11 36.46 -17.02
C GLU A 61 -15.66 36.04 -17.29
N LEU A 62 -14.72 37.00 -17.29
CA LEU A 62 -13.29 36.72 -17.43
C LEU A 62 -12.76 35.85 -16.28
N SER A 63 -13.25 36.06 -15.06
CA SER A 63 -12.90 35.22 -13.90
C SER A 63 -13.38 33.78 -14.08
N ILE A 64 -14.61 33.58 -14.56
CA ILE A 64 -15.19 32.25 -14.85
C ILE A 64 -14.36 31.53 -15.91
N VAL A 65 -13.97 32.21 -16.99
CA VAL A 65 -13.13 31.62 -18.05
C VAL A 65 -11.78 31.15 -17.48
N ARG A 66 -11.12 31.97 -16.66
CA ARG A 66 -9.85 31.60 -16.02
C ARG A 66 -10.00 30.41 -15.07
N LEU A 67 -11.10 30.35 -14.32
CA LEU A 67 -11.39 29.23 -13.43
C LEU A 67 -11.60 27.94 -14.22
N ASN A 68 -12.35 27.98 -15.32
CA ASN A 68 -12.54 26.82 -16.18
C ASN A 68 -11.22 26.32 -16.77
N GLN A 69 -10.35 27.24 -17.23
CA GLN A 69 -9.00 26.87 -17.70
C GLN A 69 -8.16 26.18 -16.61
N LYS A 70 -8.25 26.65 -15.36
CA LYS A 70 -7.57 26.00 -14.23
C LYS A 70 -8.15 24.62 -13.92
N VAL A 71 -9.47 24.47 -13.96
CA VAL A 71 -10.14 23.17 -13.76
C VAL A 71 -9.71 22.18 -14.84
N ASP A 72 -9.68 22.60 -16.10
CA ASP A 72 -9.23 21.75 -17.21
C ASP A 72 -7.77 21.34 -17.07
N HIS A 73 -6.90 22.25 -16.62
CA HIS A 73 -5.50 21.96 -16.37
C HIS A 73 -5.33 20.93 -15.26
N LEU A 74 -5.98 21.13 -14.10
CA LEU A 74 -5.94 20.20 -12.98
C LEU A 74 -6.51 18.82 -13.35
N ASN A 75 -7.55 18.78 -14.18
CA ASN A 75 -8.11 17.51 -14.66
C ASN A 75 -7.12 16.72 -15.52
N ARG A 76 -6.28 17.41 -16.31
CA ARG A 76 -5.21 16.74 -17.09
C ARG A 76 -4.12 16.20 -16.17
N GLU A 77 -3.63 17.01 -15.23
CA GLU A 77 -2.61 16.59 -14.27
C GLU A 77 -3.08 15.41 -13.42
N LEU A 78 -4.34 15.43 -12.98
CA LEU A 78 -4.94 14.33 -12.23
C LEU A 78 -5.09 13.06 -13.09
N GLY A 79 -5.35 13.22 -14.39
CA GLY A 79 -5.37 12.11 -15.34
C GLY A 79 -3.99 11.46 -15.53
N GLU A 80 -2.96 12.28 -15.69
CA GLU A 80 -1.56 11.84 -15.80
C GLU A 80 -1.09 11.13 -14.51
N SER A 81 -1.34 11.74 -13.35
CA SER A 81 -0.98 11.16 -12.05
C SER A 81 -1.63 9.80 -11.79
N ARG A 82 -2.90 9.61 -12.19
CA ARG A 82 -3.58 8.31 -12.09
C ARG A 82 -2.99 7.26 -13.03
N ALA A 83 -2.55 7.66 -14.22
CA ALA A 83 -1.88 6.74 -15.15
C ALA A 83 -0.54 6.26 -14.56
N ASP A 84 0.23 7.16 -13.96
CA ASP A 84 1.49 6.83 -13.28
C ASP A 84 1.27 5.92 -12.07
N GLU A 85 0.22 6.18 -11.26
CA GLU A 85 -0.17 5.32 -10.15
C GLU A 85 -0.55 3.90 -10.61
N LEU A 86 -1.29 3.79 -11.72
CA LEU A 86 -1.62 2.49 -12.32
C LEU A 86 -0.36 1.75 -12.79
N LEU A 87 0.60 2.43 -13.40
CA LEU A 87 1.87 1.82 -13.80
C LEU A 87 2.69 1.38 -12.59
N ALA A 88 2.74 2.20 -11.54
CA ALA A 88 3.44 1.88 -10.31
C ALA A 88 2.85 0.64 -9.62
N THR A 89 1.53 0.56 -9.50
CA THR A 89 0.85 -0.62 -8.92
C THR A 89 1.09 -1.89 -9.73
N GLN A 90 1.00 -1.85 -11.05
CA GLN A 90 1.33 -2.99 -11.92
C GLN A 90 2.79 -3.43 -11.77
N SER A 91 3.72 -2.48 -11.62
CA SER A 91 5.13 -2.79 -11.40
C SER A 91 5.37 -3.45 -10.04
N ALA A 92 4.66 -2.99 -8.99
CA ALA A 92 4.74 -3.56 -7.65
C ALA A 92 4.20 -4.99 -7.61
N ASP A 93 3.06 -5.24 -8.24
CA ASP A 93 2.47 -6.59 -8.34
C ASP A 93 3.42 -7.54 -9.07
N ARG A 94 3.99 -7.10 -10.19
CA ARG A 94 4.99 -7.89 -10.92
C ARG A 94 6.19 -8.23 -10.05
N LEU A 95 6.78 -7.24 -9.37
CA LEU A 95 7.93 -7.47 -8.49
C LEU A 95 7.58 -8.38 -7.31
N SER A 96 6.37 -8.29 -6.77
CA SER A 96 5.90 -9.20 -5.72
C SER A 96 5.89 -10.64 -6.22
N THR A 97 5.29 -10.89 -7.40
CA THR A 97 5.25 -12.23 -7.98
C THR A 97 6.65 -12.76 -8.30
N GLU A 98 7.54 -11.92 -8.85
CA GLU A 98 8.93 -12.31 -9.12
C GLU A 98 9.65 -12.65 -7.80
N ASN A 99 9.45 -11.88 -6.74
CA ASN A 99 10.04 -12.14 -5.43
C ASN A 99 9.53 -13.46 -4.82
N ASP A 100 8.22 -13.73 -4.91
CA ASP A 100 7.63 -14.98 -4.44
C ASP A 100 8.15 -16.18 -5.23
N THR A 101 8.32 -16.05 -6.55
CA THR A 101 8.93 -17.11 -7.37
C THR A 101 10.40 -17.35 -7.01
N LEU A 102 11.17 -16.29 -6.75
CA LEU A 102 12.57 -16.42 -6.33
C LEU A 102 12.69 -17.04 -4.94
N LYS A 103 11.83 -16.66 -4.00
CA LYS A 103 11.75 -17.31 -2.69
C LYS A 103 11.41 -18.79 -2.81
N ALA A 104 10.40 -19.14 -3.61
CA ALA A 104 10.05 -20.53 -3.85
C ALA A 104 11.21 -21.32 -4.49
N GLN A 105 11.94 -20.70 -5.43
CA GLN A 105 13.14 -21.32 -6.02
C GLN A 105 14.29 -21.49 -5.03
N LEU A 106 14.47 -20.55 -4.09
CA LEU A 106 15.48 -20.66 -3.02
C LEU A 106 15.10 -21.74 -2.01
N GLU A 107 13.84 -21.76 -1.56
CA GLU A 107 13.33 -22.82 -0.67
C GLU A 107 13.44 -24.21 -1.32
N ALA A 108 13.16 -24.32 -2.62
CA ALA A 108 13.31 -25.58 -3.37
C ALA A 108 14.77 -26.05 -3.51
N LYS A 109 15.74 -25.16 -3.32
CA LYS A 109 17.18 -25.48 -3.36
C LYS A 109 17.76 -25.82 -1.99
N LYS A 110 17.02 -25.59 -0.90
CA LYS A 110 17.49 -25.94 0.44
C LYS A 110 17.65 -27.45 0.55
N VAL A 111 18.74 -27.86 1.18
CA VAL A 111 19.04 -29.27 1.42
C VAL A 111 18.55 -29.66 2.82
N VAL A 112 17.99 -30.85 2.96
CA VAL A 112 17.65 -31.41 4.28
C VAL A 112 18.92 -32.03 4.87
N LEU A 113 19.33 -31.57 6.06
CA LEU A 113 20.50 -32.08 6.76
C LEU A 113 20.12 -32.80 8.06
N PRO A 114 20.89 -33.84 8.44
CA PRO A 114 20.80 -34.42 9.77
C PRO A 114 21.04 -33.37 10.86
N LYS A 115 20.38 -33.54 12.00
CA LYS A 115 20.43 -32.59 13.12
C LYS A 115 21.85 -32.28 13.58
N GLU A 116 22.71 -33.30 13.70
CA GLU A 116 24.08 -33.14 14.19
C GLU A 116 24.93 -32.29 13.23
N VAL A 117 24.68 -32.41 11.92
CA VAL A 117 25.38 -31.65 10.87
C VAL A 117 24.89 -30.21 10.86
N ALA A 118 23.58 -30.01 10.94
CA ALA A 118 22.96 -28.68 11.03
C ALA A 118 23.46 -27.90 12.25
N GLU A 119 23.49 -28.54 13.43
CA GLU A 119 24.02 -27.95 14.66
C GLU A 119 25.50 -27.59 14.53
N ALA A 120 26.30 -28.45 13.90
CA ALA A 120 27.71 -28.16 13.64
C ALA A 120 27.90 -26.93 12.74
N ILE A 121 27.06 -26.74 11.71
CA ILE A 121 27.12 -25.54 10.83
C ILE A 121 26.71 -24.28 11.62
N GLU A 122 25.60 -24.32 12.35
CA GLU A 122 25.13 -23.17 13.15
C GLU A 122 26.10 -22.79 14.26
N ASP A 123 26.79 -23.76 14.85
CA ASP A 123 27.86 -23.51 15.82
C ASP A 123 29.03 -22.73 15.21
N TYR A 124 29.39 -22.99 13.95
CA TYR A 124 30.39 -22.20 13.22
C TYR A 124 29.88 -20.79 12.91
N ARG A 125 28.65 -20.66 12.42
CA ARG A 125 28.03 -19.36 12.10
C ARG A 125 27.91 -18.47 13.34
N SER A 126 27.50 -19.04 14.47
CA SER A 126 27.42 -18.37 15.77
C SER A 126 28.78 -17.90 16.29
N GLY A 127 29.87 -18.58 15.88
CA GLY A 127 31.24 -18.17 16.13
C GLY A 127 31.74 -17.01 15.24
N GLY A 128 30.90 -16.51 14.32
CA GLY A 128 31.26 -15.46 13.36
C GLY A 128 31.99 -15.98 12.12
N HIS A 129 31.96 -17.29 11.88
CA HIS A 129 32.55 -17.89 10.69
C HIS A 129 31.54 -17.91 9.54
N ASP A 130 31.96 -17.43 8.37
CA ASP A 130 31.17 -17.47 7.15
C ASP A 130 31.28 -18.83 6.43
N THR A 131 30.45 -19.00 5.40
CA THR A 131 30.45 -20.19 4.55
C THR A 131 31.83 -20.51 3.98
N ASP A 132 32.56 -19.49 3.52
CA ASP A 132 33.88 -19.64 2.93
C ASP A 132 34.91 -20.18 3.94
N TYR A 133 34.84 -19.72 5.18
CA TYR A 133 35.67 -20.22 6.26
C TYR A 133 35.41 -21.71 6.51
N ILE A 134 34.14 -22.12 6.58
CA ILE A 134 33.76 -23.53 6.82
C ILE A 134 34.28 -24.42 5.68
N ILE A 135 34.08 -24.01 4.43
CA ILE A 135 34.58 -24.74 3.25
C ILE A 135 36.11 -24.87 3.29
N ARG A 136 36.82 -23.77 3.63
CA ARG A 136 38.27 -23.78 3.76
C ARG A 136 38.75 -24.68 4.89
N ALA A 137 38.03 -24.72 6.02
CA ALA A 137 38.33 -25.60 7.15
C ALA A 137 38.15 -27.07 6.76
N LEU A 138 37.12 -27.40 5.98
CA LEU A 138 36.89 -28.75 5.45
C LEU A 138 37.98 -29.19 4.45
N ALA A 139 38.42 -28.26 3.59
CA ALA A 139 39.48 -28.54 2.62
C ALA A 139 40.88 -28.65 3.26
N SER A 140 41.09 -27.94 4.37
CA SER A 140 42.37 -27.91 5.07
C SER A 140 42.42 -29.07 6.07
N ARG A 141 42.85 -30.26 5.64
CA ARG A 141 43.27 -31.36 6.54
C ARG A 141 44.51 -30.94 7.32
N SER A 142 44.37 -30.04 8.29
CA SER A 142 45.46 -29.66 9.19
C SER A 142 45.71 -30.82 10.16
N GLY A 143 46.97 -31.23 10.31
CA GLY A 143 47.39 -32.41 11.07
C GLY A 143 47.24 -32.33 12.60
N GLY A 144 46.33 -31.48 13.10
CA GLY A 144 45.91 -31.46 14.51
C GLY A 144 44.61 -32.26 14.69
N MET A 145 44.28 -32.64 15.94
CA MET A 145 42.97 -33.24 16.22
C MET A 145 41.87 -32.23 15.85
N PRO A 146 41.00 -32.53 14.87
CA PRO A 146 39.91 -31.64 14.50
C PRO A 146 38.97 -31.45 15.68
N LEU A 147 38.41 -30.24 15.80
CA LEU A 147 37.34 -29.97 16.75
C LEU A 147 36.18 -30.97 16.51
N PRO A 148 35.48 -31.46 17.55
CA PRO A 148 34.40 -32.44 17.38
C PRO A 148 33.36 -32.05 16.32
N ARG A 149 33.08 -30.75 16.21
CA ARG A 149 32.17 -30.15 15.21
C ARG A 149 32.72 -30.27 13.79
N LEU A 150 34.01 -29.99 13.59
CA LEU A 150 34.66 -30.17 12.29
C LEU A 150 34.70 -31.64 11.89
N GLN A 151 34.91 -32.54 12.85
CA GLN A 151 34.88 -33.98 12.60
C GLN A 151 33.50 -34.43 12.12
N THR A 152 32.42 -33.93 12.75
CA THR A 152 31.03 -34.21 12.32
C THR A 152 30.79 -33.78 10.86
N LEU A 153 31.26 -32.59 10.48
CA LEU A 153 31.16 -32.12 9.10
C LEU A 153 32.04 -32.92 8.14
N LEU A 154 33.25 -33.32 8.54
CA LEU A 154 34.15 -34.15 7.75
C LEU A 154 33.60 -35.56 7.51
N ASP A 155 33.02 -36.16 8.55
CA ASP A 155 32.40 -37.49 8.48
C ASP A 155 31.19 -37.46 7.53
N TYR A 156 30.33 -36.44 7.66
CA TYR A 156 29.21 -36.28 6.73
C TYR A 156 29.68 -35.97 5.29
N ALA A 157 30.71 -35.13 5.14
CA ALA A 157 31.26 -34.78 3.83
C ALA A 157 31.91 -35.96 3.09
N ALA A 158 32.36 -36.99 3.81
CA ALA A 158 32.97 -38.18 3.21
C ALA A 158 31.98 -38.89 2.27
N ASP A 159 30.72 -38.95 2.66
CA ASP A 159 29.65 -39.64 1.90
C ASP A 159 28.71 -38.66 1.18
N HIS A 160 28.53 -37.45 1.72
CA HIS A 160 27.54 -36.47 1.26
C HIS A 160 28.16 -35.09 0.97
N GLY A 161 29.44 -35.03 0.58
CA GLY A 161 30.17 -33.76 0.42
C GLY A 161 29.50 -32.74 -0.52
N HIS A 162 28.87 -33.19 -1.60
CA HIS A 162 28.12 -32.31 -2.51
C HIS A 162 26.87 -31.71 -1.84
N GLN A 163 26.09 -32.52 -1.11
CA GLN A 163 24.93 -32.05 -0.34
C GLN A 163 25.34 -31.06 0.75
N LEU A 164 26.48 -31.28 1.40
CA LEU A 164 27.00 -30.35 2.41
C LEU A 164 27.38 -29.00 1.78
N ILE A 165 28.03 -29.00 0.60
CA ILE A 165 28.35 -27.77 -0.12
C ILE A 165 27.05 -27.05 -0.55
N ASP A 166 26.09 -27.79 -1.10
CA ASP A 166 24.80 -27.23 -1.51
C ASP A 166 24.03 -26.64 -0.32
N ALA A 167 24.08 -27.29 0.85
CA ALA A 167 23.50 -26.81 2.10
C ALA A 167 24.17 -25.54 2.62
N LEU A 168 25.50 -25.45 2.49
CA LEU A 168 26.26 -24.27 2.89
C LEU A 168 25.99 -23.06 1.99
N VAL A 169 25.73 -23.29 0.70
CA VAL A 169 25.48 -22.25 -0.32
C VAL A 169 24.01 -21.82 -0.37
N ASN A 170 23.08 -22.77 -0.34
CA ASN A 170 21.65 -22.52 -0.56
C ASN A 170 20.82 -22.53 0.74
N ASP A 171 21.48 -22.53 1.90
CA ASP A 171 20.91 -22.86 3.21
C ASP A 171 20.35 -24.29 3.29
N PHE A 172 19.96 -24.69 4.51
CA PHE A 172 19.47 -26.02 4.80
C PHE A 172 18.22 -25.98 5.66
N THR A 173 17.53 -27.12 5.68
CA THR A 173 16.46 -27.45 6.62
C THR A 173 16.92 -28.62 7.48
N VAL A 174 16.51 -28.64 8.75
CA VAL A 174 16.88 -29.73 9.67
C VAL A 174 15.89 -30.87 9.47
N GLU A 175 16.39 -32.09 9.35
CA GLU A 175 15.55 -33.28 9.35
C GLU A 175 14.70 -33.31 10.63
N GLU A 176 13.37 -33.21 10.47
CA GLU A 176 12.47 -33.27 11.62
C GLU A 176 12.55 -34.67 12.24
N PRO A 177 12.67 -34.78 13.58
CA PRO A 177 12.70 -36.08 14.21
C PRO A 177 11.37 -36.77 13.96
N LEU A 178 11.42 -37.96 13.34
CA LEU A 178 10.26 -38.86 13.14
C LEU A 178 9.36 -38.82 14.37
N THR A 179 8.07 -38.55 14.14
CA THR A 179 7.09 -38.44 15.22
C THR A 179 7.02 -39.76 15.99
N THR A 180 6.53 -39.73 17.23
CA THR A 180 6.37 -40.97 18.03
C THR A 180 5.48 -41.99 17.29
N GLU A 181 4.51 -41.48 16.53
CA GLU A 181 3.59 -42.27 15.70
C GLU A 181 4.34 -42.94 14.54
N ASP A 182 5.18 -42.22 13.80
CA ASP A 182 5.96 -42.79 12.69
C ASP A 182 7.00 -43.81 13.18
N LYS A 183 7.61 -43.57 14.36
CA LYS A 183 8.53 -44.51 15.00
C LYS A 183 7.83 -45.81 15.43
N LEU A 184 6.58 -45.70 15.88
CA LEU A 184 5.77 -46.86 16.26
C LEU A 184 5.32 -47.61 15.01
N GLU A 185 4.87 -46.91 13.97
CA GLU A 185 4.50 -47.50 12.68
C GLU A 185 5.64 -48.33 12.09
N ALA A 186 6.84 -47.76 11.97
CA ALA A 186 8.01 -48.46 11.45
C ALA A 186 8.40 -49.70 12.28
N LYS A 187 8.32 -49.61 13.61
CA LYS A 187 8.57 -50.77 14.50
C LYS A 187 7.49 -51.84 14.38
N PHE A 188 6.23 -51.45 14.22
CA PHE A 188 5.12 -52.37 14.03
C PHE A 188 5.23 -53.10 12.69
N GLU A 189 5.58 -52.40 11.61
CA GLU A 189 5.81 -53.03 10.31
C GLU A 189 6.95 -54.07 10.39
N GLN A 190 8.08 -53.72 10.99
CA GLN A 190 9.19 -54.66 11.20
C GLN A 190 8.78 -55.89 12.03
N LEU A 191 7.97 -55.69 13.08
CA LEU A 191 7.50 -56.80 13.92
C LEU A 191 6.48 -57.68 13.19
N LEU A 192 5.60 -57.10 12.38
CA LEU A 192 4.62 -57.86 11.59
C LEU A 192 5.32 -58.71 10.52
N GLU A 193 6.31 -58.14 9.83
CA GLU A 193 7.14 -58.85 8.85
C GLU A 193 7.97 -59.96 9.50
N LYS A 194 8.64 -59.68 10.61
CA LYS A 194 9.46 -60.66 11.34
C LYS A 194 8.65 -61.86 11.84
N ASN A 195 7.36 -61.67 12.13
CA ASN A 195 6.48 -62.70 12.65
C ASN A 195 5.55 -63.31 11.59
N ASN A 196 5.67 -62.93 10.31
CA ASN A 196 4.79 -63.39 9.21
C ASN A 196 3.29 -63.23 9.52
N ILE A 197 2.92 -62.16 10.22
CA ILE A 197 1.53 -61.90 10.58
C ILE A 197 0.85 -61.20 9.41
N GLY A 198 -0.19 -61.83 8.85
CA GLY A 198 -0.99 -61.26 7.76
C GLY A 198 -1.67 -59.95 8.21
N ARG A 199 -1.55 -58.90 7.39
CA ARG A 199 -2.14 -57.58 7.67
C ARG A 199 -3.66 -57.64 7.52
N VAL A 200 -4.40 -57.53 8.63
CA VAL A 200 -5.87 -57.40 8.64
C VAL A 200 -6.30 -55.93 8.82
N VAL A 201 -5.43 -55.09 9.39
CA VAL A 201 -5.69 -53.67 9.70
C VAL A 201 -4.48 -52.83 9.24
N PRO A 202 -4.69 -51.60 8.74
CA PRO A 202 -3.60 -50.69 8.38
C PRO A 202 -2.70 -50.39 9.58
N VAL A 203 -1.37 -50.52 9.40
CA VAL A 203 -0.39 -50.40 10.49
C VAL A 203 -0.38 -49.01 11.12
N ARG A 204 -0.60 -47.97 10.31
CA ARG A 204 -0.77 -46.58 10.74
C ARG A 204 -1.89 -46.40 11.76
N GLU A 205 -3.06 -46.98 11.51
CA GLU A 205 -4.22 -46.87 12.41
C GLU A 205 -3.96 -47.57 13.75
N LEU A 206 -3.28 -48.72 13.69
CA LEU A 206 -2.83 -49.46 14.87
C LEU A 206 -1.81 -48.66 15.68
N ALA A 207 -0.83 -48.03 15.03
CA ALA A 207 0.17 -47.19 15.69
C ALA A 207 -0.47 -45.98 16.39
N ILE A 208 -1.42 -45.31 15.75
CA ILE A 208 -2.17 -44.18 16.34
C ILE A 208 -2.97 -44.65 17.57
N LEU A 209 -3.72 -45.74 17.44
CA LEU A 209 -4.54 -46.28 18.54
C LEU A 209 -3.68 -46.75 19.72
N LEU A 210 -2.57 -47.44 19.48
CA LEU A 210 -1.65 -47.84 20.54
C LEU A 210 -1.01 -46.63 21.22
N THR A 211 -0.65 -45.60 20.47
CA THR A 211 -0.08 -44.37 21.05
C THR A 211 -1.09 -43.70 21.98
N LEU A 212 -2.36 -43.64 21.58
CA LEU A 212 -3.46 -43.11 22.41
C LEU A 212 -3.69 -43.95 23.67
N VAL A 213 -3.73 -45.27 23.56
CA VAL A 213 -3.93 -46.18 24.70
C VAL A 213 -2.75 -46.10 25.67
N VAL A 214 -1.51 -46.14 25.18
CA VAL A 214 -0.31 -46.04 26.03
C VAL A 214 -0.25 -44.67 26.72
N ARG A 215 -0.62 -43.58 26.05
CA ARG A 215 -0.73 -42.26 26.68
C ARG A 215 -1.82 -42.21 27.75
N GLY A 216 -2.94 -42.89 27.54
CA GLY A 216 -4.01 -43.02 28.53
C GLY A 216 -3.55 -43.74 29.80
N VAL A 217 -2.96 -44.93 29.65
CA VAL A 217 -2.46 -45.73 30.78
C VAL A 217 -1.37 -45.00 31.55
N LEU A 218 -0.41 -44.38 30.87
CA LEU A 218 0.64 -43.59 31.53
C LEU A 218 0.13 -42.33 32.22
N ALA A 219 -1.02 -41.79 31.80
CA ALA A 219 -1.66 -40.66 32.46
C ALA A 219 -2.45 -41.09 33.71
N GLU A 220 -3.05 -42.28 33.69
CA GLU A 220 -3.73 -42.90 34.83
C GLU A 220 -2.72 -43.26 35.93
N ASP A 221 -1.59 -43.91 35.60
CA ASP A 221 -0.53 -44.26 36.56
C ASP A 221 0.06 -43.03 37.29
N ARG A 222 0.07 -41.86 36.63
CA ARG A 222 0.54 -40.58 37.22
C ARG A 222 -0.47 -39.91 38.14
N GLN A 223 -1.73 -40.33 38.14
CA GLN A 223 -2.75 -39.82 39.06
C GLN A 223 -2.85 -40.68 40.33
N GLU A 224 -2.23 -41.87 40.34
CA GLU A 224 -2.20 -42.78 41.49
C GLU A 224 -0.93 -42.64 42.36
N GLU A 225 0.06 -41.83 41.94
CA GLU A 225 1.22 -41.37 42.74
C GLU A 225 0.95 -40.05 43.48
#